data_AF-A0A1R0IHL1-F1
#
_entry.id   AF-A0A1R0IHL1-F1
#
_cell.length_a   1.000
_cell.length_b   1.000
_cell.length_c   1.000
_cell.angle_alpha   90.00
_cell.angle_beta   90.00
_cell.angle_gamma   90.00
#
_symmetry.space_group_name_H-M   'P 1'
#
loop_
_entity.id
_entity.type
_entity.pdbx_description
1 polymer ?
#
loop_
_entity_poly.entity_id
_entity_poly.type
_entity_poly.pdbx_seq_one_letter_code
_entity_poly.pdbx_strand_id
1 'polypeptide(L)'
;MTRLFDSIPASVRSTFVQEKLGALLEDSTYSRELLWTLQVYLESNGQAREAAKRLYVHRNTLAYRLERLQALLGCDLKDLDTVIDLRLALDFYHDGILENGGKDDAKVEEITRVP
;
A
#
# COMPACT_ATOMS: atom_id res chain seq x y z
N MET A 1 -11.00 -11.71 -3.47
CA MET A 1 -10.76 -11.85 -4.94
C MET A 1 -9.54 -12.73 -5.22
N THR A 2 -9.24 -13.72 -4.39
CA THR A 2 -7.91 -14.36 -4.37
C THR A 2 -7.66 -15.34 -5.52
N ARG A 3 -8.71 -15.95 -6.10
CA ARG A 3 -8.56 -17.07 -7.05
C ARG A 3 -8.19 -16.72 -8.49
N LEU A 4 -8.28 -15.45 -8.90
CA LEU A 4 -7.97 -15.08 -10.29
C LEU A 4 -6.46 -14.98 -10.52
N PHE A 5 -5.71 -14.61 -9.49
CA PHE A 5 -4.29 -14.26 -9.62
C PHE A 5 -3.34 -15.40 -9.25
N ASP A 6 -3.85 -16.53 -8.76
CA ASP A 6 -3.06 -17.76 -8.48
C ASP A 6 -2.34 -18.32 -9.72
N SER A 7 -2.83 -17.97 -10.92
CA SER A 7 -2.21 -18.37 -12.19
C SER A 7 -1.09 -17.43 -12.65
N ILE A 8 -0.88 -16.29 -11.97
CA ILE A 8 0.17 -15.33 -12.30
C ILE A 8 1.46 -15.73 -11.57
N PRO A 9 2.58 -15.96 -12.30
CA PRO A 9 3.84 -16.34 -11.68
C PRO A 9 4.32 -15.31 -10.64
N ALA A 10 4.91 -15.79 -9.55
CA ALA A 10 5.48 -14.95 -8.50
C ALA A 10 6.51 -13.93 -9.03
N SER A 11 7.23 -14.25 -10.10
CA SER A 11 8.15 -13.33 -10.77
C SER A 11 7.43 -12.12 -11.38
N VAL A 12 6.32 -12.34 -12.07
CA VAL A 12 5.50 -11.27 -12.67
C VAL A 12 4.90 -10.40 -11.57
N ARG A 13 4.37 -11.03 -10.50
CA ARG A 13 3.83 -10.30 -9.34
C ARG A 13 4.90 -9.42 -8.69
N SER A 14 6.09 -9.97 -8.46
CA SER A 14 7.22 -9.23 -7.85
C SER A 14 7.68 -8.07 -8.73
N THR A 15 7.80 -8.28 -10.04
CA THR A 15 8.14 -7.19 -10.98
C THR A 15 7.10 -6.08 -10.93
N PHE A 16 5.81 -6.42 -10.96
CA PHE A 16 4.73 -5.44 -10.90
C PHE A 16 4.74 -4.64 -9.59
N VAL A 17 4.96 -5.30 -8.46
CA VAL A 17 5.12 -4.64 -7.16
C VAL A 17 6.31 -3.68 -7.17
N GLN A 18 7.45 -4.10 -7.71
CA GLN A 18 8.64 -3.25 -7.80
C GLN A 18 8.43 -2.06 -8.73
N GLU A 19 7.74 -2.23 -9.87
CA GLU A 19 7.44 -1.13 -10.78
C GLU A 19 6.47 -0.11 -10.17
N LYS A 20 5.45 -0.57 -9.44
CA LYS A 20 4.38 0.30 -8.92
C LYS A 20 4.63 0.83 -7.52
N LEU A 21 5.33 0.09 -6.66
CA LEU A 21 5.57 0.43 -5.26
C LEU A 21 7.05 0.52 -4.90
N GLY A 22 7.99 0.21 -5.81
CA GLY A 22 9.43 0.16 -5.51
C GLY A 22 9.96 1.42 -4.82
N ALA A 23 9.51 2.60 -5.25
CA ALA A 23 9.88 3.88 -4.64
C ALA A 23 9.37 4.06 -3.19
N LEU A 24 8.37 3.28 -2.77
CA LEU A 24 7.81 3.26 -1.41
C LEU A 24 8.34 2.09 -0.56
N LEU A 25 9.09 1.16 -1.15
CA LEU A 25 9.63 -0.02 -0.45
C LEU A 25 11.04 0.21 0.11
N GLU A 26 11.54 1.45 0.10
CA GLU A 26 12.77 1.80 0.80
C GLU A 26 12.65 1.52 2.31
N ASP A 27 13.72 1.02 2.94
CA ASP A 27 13.74 0.67 4.38
C ASP A 27 13.86 1.92 5.26
N SER A 28 12.86 2.80 5.17
CA SER A 28 12.72 3.98 5.99
C SER A 28 11.40 3.95 6.74
N THR A 29 11.39 4.46 7.97
CA THR A 29 10.17 4.61 8.77
C THR A 29 9.14 5.48 8.04
N TYR A 30 9.60 6.48 7.29
CA TYR A 30 8.74 7.36 6.52
C TYR A 30 8.08 6.63 5.33
N SER A 31 8.83 5.76 4.64
CA SER A 31 8.31 4.96 3.53
C SER A 31 7.23 3.98 4.01
N ARG A 32 7.44 3.33 5.16
CA ARG A 32 6.42 2.50 5.81
C ARG A 32 5.15 3.28 6.17
N GLU A 33 5.30 4.50 6.68
CA GLU A 33 4.17 5.38 7.01
C GLU A 33 3.37 5.79 5.75
N LEU A 34 4.06 6.08 4.64
CA LEU A 34 3.42 6.39 3.37
C LEU A 34 2.72 5.17 2.77
N LEU A 35 3.33 3.99 2.82
CA LEU A 35 2.72 2.74 2.37
C LEU A 35 1.43 2.44 3.14
N TRP A 36 1.48 2.58 4.48
CA TRP A 36 0.29 2.45 5.32
C TRP A 36 -0.78 3.49 4.98
N THR A 37 -0.37 4.74 4.75
CA THR A 37 -1.28 5.81 4.33
C THR A 37 -1.97 5.47 3.01
N LEU A 38 -1.23 4.93 2.04
CA LEU A 38 -1.76 4.50 0.74
C LEU A 38 -2.79 3.38 0.91
N GLN A 39 -2.46 2.36 1.71
CA GLN A 39 -3.37 1.25 2.00
C GLN A 39 -4.70 1.77 2.58
N VAL A 40 -4.65 2.56 3.64
CA VAL A 40 -5.85 3.08 4.30
C VAL A 40 -6.64 4.02 3.37
N TYR A 41 -5.97 4.82 2.54
CA TYR A 41 -6.62 5.66 1.55
C TYR A 41 -7.40 4.85 0.51
N LEU A 42 -6.78 3.81 -0.04
CA LEU A 42 -7.41 2.93 -1.03
C LEU A 42 -8.56 2.12 -0.41
N GLU A 43 -8.40 1.63 0.82
CA GLU A 43 -9.49 0.95 1.56
C GLU A 43 -10.65 1.88 1.92
N SER A 44 -10.40 3.19 1.93
CA SER A 44 -11.44 4.21 2.14
C SER A 44 -12.06 4.66 0.81
N ASN A 45 -11.86 3.91 -0.28
CA ASN A 45 -12.33 4.22 -1.63
C ASN A 45 -11.90 5.63 -2.10
N GLY A 46 -10.69 6.07 -1.73
CA GLY A 46 -10.18 7.41 -2.06
C GLY A 46 -10.81 8.55 -1.26
N GLN A 47 -11.65 8.26 -0.26
CA GLN A 47 -12.23 9.29 0.61
C GLN A 47 -11.20 9.78 1.63
N ALA A 48 -10.49 10.86 1.29
CA ALA A 48 -9.45 11.45 2.15
C ALA A 48 -9.96 11.78 3.57
N ARG A 49 -11.21 12.22 3.71
CA ARG A 49 -11.78 12.51 5.05
C ARG A 49 -11.88 11.26 5.91
N GLU A 50 -12.24 10.13 5.32
CA GLU A 50 -12.39 8.88 6.06
C GLU A 50 -11.03 8.25 6.35
N ALA A 51 -10.12 8.28 5.39
CA ALA A 51 -8.74 7.85 5.58
C ALA A 51 -8.04 8.64 6.70
N ALA A 52 -8.25 9.96 6.78
CA ALA A 52 -7.66 10.81 7.82
C ALA A 52 -8.14 10.41 9.23
N LYS A 53 -9.43 10.08 9.38
CA LYS A 53 -9.97 9.58 10.64
C LYS A 53 -9.35 8.24 11.02
N ARG A 54 -9.28 7.29 10.08
CA ARG A 54 -8.72 5.96 10.30
C ARG A 54 -7.24 5.98 10.63
N LEU A 55 -6.50 6.94 10.08
CA LEU A 55 -5.09 7.18 10.37
C LEU A 55 -4.85 8.04 11.62
N TYR A 56 -5.90 8.56 12.27
CA TYR A 56 -5.82 9.51 13.39
C TYR A 56 -4.95 10.75 13.08
N VAL A 57 -4.99 11.23 11.84
CA VAL A 57 -4.25 12.42 11.39
C VAL A 57 -5.18 13.54 10.95
N HIS A 58 -4.67 14.77 10.99
CA HIS A 58 -5.39 15.89 10.42
C HIS A 58 -5.46 15.80 8.89
N ARG A 59 -6.55 16.32 8.29
CA ARG A 59 -6.75 16.32 6.83
C ARG A 59 -5.58 16.93 6.05
N ASN A 60 -4.92 17.94 6.61
CA ASN A 60 -3.77 18.61 5.97
C ASN A 60 -2.55 17.69 5.95
N THR A 61 -2.31 16.96 7.05
CA THR A 61 -1.23 15.96 7.13
C THR A 61 -1.46 14.84 6.12
N LEU A 62 -2.70 14.36 6.01
CA LEU A 62 -3.04 13.37 4.98
C LEU A 62 -2.82 13.94 3.57
N ALA A 63 -3.32 15.14 3.28
CA ALA A 63 -3.14 15.77 1.97
C ALA A 63 -1.65 15.85 1.59
N TYR A 64 -0.81 16.30 2.51
CA TYR A 64 0.64 16.32 2.32
C TYR A 64 1.20 14.92 2.02
N ARG A 65 0.84 13.89 2.80
CA ARG A 65 1.28 12.52 2.54
C ARG A 65 0.81 11.99 1.18
N LEU A 66 -0.41 12.32 0.75
CA LEU A 66 -0.96 11.95 -0.56
C LEU A 66 -0.25 12.67 -1.71
N GLU A 67 0.11 13.95 -1.54
CA GLU A 67 0.94 14.67 -2.51
C GLU A 67 2.34 14.06 -2.62
N ARG A 68 2.93 13.67 -1.48
CA ARG A 68 4.22 12.97 -1.45
C ARG A 68 4.15 11.60 -2.11
N LEU A 69 3.09 10.84 -1.87
CA LEU A 69 2.83 9.55 -2.54
C LEU A 69 2.78 9.73 -4.06
N GLN A 70 1.99 10.69 -4.55
CA GLN A 70 1.88 10.99 -5.98
C GLN A 70 3.22 11.42 -6.58
N ALA A 71 4.00 12.23 -5.86
CA ALA A 71 5.32 12.66 -6.31
C ALA A 71 6.35 11.52 -6.36
N LEU A 72 6.32 10.59 -5.41
CA LEU A 72 7.22 9.43 -5.36
C LEU A 72 6.87 8.38 -6.41
N LEU A 73 5.57 8.14 -6.62
CA LEU A 73 5.07 7.15 -7.56
C LEU A 73 4.93 7.69 -8.99
N GLY A 74 5.00 9.01 -9.17
CA GLY A 74 4.79 9.65 -10.47
C GLY A 74 3.40 9.42 -11.04
N CYS A 75 2.37 9.32 -10.17
CA CYS A 75 1.02 8.92 -10.56
C CYS A 75 -0.04 9.87 -9.98
N ASP A 76 -1.28 9.80 -10.50
CA ASP A 76 -2.44 10.52 -9.95
C ASP A 76 -3.34 9.55 -9.18
N LEU A 77 -3.53 9.78 -7.87
CA LEU A 77 -4.36 8.94 -7.01
C LEU A 77 -5.87 9.12 -7.22
N LYS A 78 -6.27 9.91 -8.22
CA LYS A 78 -7.65 10.07 -8.69
C LYS A 78 -7.93 9.31 -9.98
N ASP A 79 -6.88 8.91 -10.70
CA ASP A 79 -7.00 8.12 -11.92
C ASP A 79 -7.40 6.68 -11.55
N LEU A 80 -8.44 6.17 -12.22
CA LEU A 80 -9.00 4.85 -11.90
C LEU A 80 -8.03 3.72 -12.23
N ASP A 81 -7.33 3.79 -13.37
CA ASP A 81 -6.35 2.80 -13.78
C ASP A 81 -5.19 2.77 -12.79
N THR A 82 -4.72 3.95 -12.34
CA THR A 82 -3.71 4.08 -11.30
C THR A 82 -4.17 3.47 -9.97
N VAL A 83 -5.40 3.76 -9.53
CA VAL A 83 -5.96 3.22 -8.28
C VAL A 83 -6.07 1.69 -8.33
N ILE A 84 -6.48 1.13 -9.47
CA ILE A 84 -6.56 -0.32 -9.67
C ILE A 84 -5.17 -0.94 -9.63
N ASP A 85 -4.21 -0.36 -10.35
CA ASP A 85 -2.82 -0.82 -10.36
C ASP A 85 -2.22 -0.84 -8.95
N LEU A 86 -2.39 0.24 -8.17
CA LEU A 86 -1.87 0.33 -6.81
C LEU A 86 -2.57 -0.64 -5.86
N ARG A 87 -3.87 -0.87 -6.04
CA ARG A 87 -4.60 -1.87 -5.26
C ARG A 87 -4.06 -3.27 -5.53
N LEU A 88 -3.87 -3.61 -6.80
CA LEU A 88 -3.34 -4.90 -7.21
C LEU A 88 -1.89 -5.09 -6.73
N ALA A 89 -1.07 -4.05 -6.81
CA ALA A 89 0.29 -4.08 -6.29
C ALA A 89 0.34 -4.30 -4.77
N LEU A 90 -0.56 -3.66 -4.01
CA LEU A 90 -0.67 -3.92 -2.56
C LEU A 90 -1.13 -5.36 -2.26
N ASP A 91 -2.09 -5.87 -3.02
CA ASP A 91 -2.56 -7.25 -2.86
C ASP A 91 -1.42 -8.25 -3.15
N PHE A 92 -0.64 -8.05 -4.21
CA PHE A 92 0.54 -8.87 -4.51
C PHE A 92 1.67 -8.71 -3.49
N TYR A 93 1.86 -7.52 -2.95
CA TYR A 93 2.84 -7.28 -1.89
C TYR A 93 2.49 -8.07 -0.62
N HIS A 94 1.21 -8.06 -0.21
CA HIS A 94 0.75 -8.85 0.93
C HIS A 94 0.82 -10.36 0.66
N ASP A 95 0.45 -10.81 -0.53
CA ASP A 95 0.49 -12.22 -0.90
C ASP A 95 1.93 -12.76 -1.00
N GLY A 96 2.85 -11.97 -1.56
CA GLY A 96 4.28 -12.32 -1.63
C GLY A 96 4.98 -12.34 -0.26
N ILE A 97 4.47 -11.60 0.73
CA ILE A 97 4.90 -11.74 2.13
C ILE A 97 4.46 -13.10 2.69
N LEU A 98 3.28 -13.60 2.32
CA LEU A 98 2.77 -14.90 2.78
C LEU A 98 3.51 -16.09 2.14
N GLU A 99 4.00 -15.96 0.91
CA GLU A 99 4.80 -17.01 0.25
C GLU A 99 6.28 -17.03 0.71
N ASN A 100 6.82 -15.91 1.19
CA ASN A 100 8.18 -15.81 1.76
C ASN A 100 8.21 -15.85 3.31
N GLY A 101 7.06 -16.08 3.95
CA GLY A 101 6.85 -16.17 5.41
C GLY A 101 7.49 -17.40 6.06
N GLY A 102 8.80 -17.54 5.90
CA GLY A 102 9.67 -18.46 6.61
C GLY A 102 10.77 -17.71 7.36
N LYS A 103 10.44 -16.53 7.90
CA LYS A 103 11.14 -15.73 8.92
C LYS A 103 10.51 -14.34 8.87
N ASP A 104 10.13 -13.80 10.01
CA ASP A 104 9.54 -12.46 10.21
C ASP A 104 8.00 -12.42 10.36
N ASP A 105 7.36 -13.58 10.60
CA ASP A 105 5.97 -13.74 11.06
C ASP A 105 5.71 -13.22 12.50
N ALA A 106 6.36 -12.11 12.88
CA ALA A 106 6.26 -11.57 14.24
C ALA A 106 5.87 -10.09 14.31
N LYS A 107 5.48 -9.43 13.21
CA LYS A 107 5.16 -7.99 13.30
C LYS A 107 3.91 -7.45 12.60
N VAL A 108 3.25 -8.24 11.77
CA VAL A 108 1.95 -7.81 11.17
C VAL A 108 0.77 -7.91 12.14
N GLU A 109 0.86 -8.73 13.20
CA GLU A 109 -0.17 -8.79 14.25
C GLU A 109 -0.03 -7.71 15.35
N GLU A 110 1.08 -6.95 15.41
CA GLU A 110 1.25 -5.90 16.43
C GLU A 110 0.70 -4.53 16.01
N ILE A 111 0.40 -4.32 14.71
CA ILE A 111 -0.14 -3.05 14.19
C ILE A 111 -1.69 -3.03 14.22
N THR A 112 -2.34 -4.17 14.46
CA THR A 112 -3.81 -4.27 14.62
C THR A 112 -4.26 -4.19 16.09
N ARG A 113 -3.37 -3.85 17.03
CA ARG A 113 -3.73 -3.50 18.41
C ARG A 113 -3.39 -2.06 18.73
N VAL A 114 -4.37 -1.19 18.50
CA VAL A 114 -4.40 0.14 19.12
C VAL A 114 -5.12 -0.01 20.48
N PRO A 115 -4.52 0.37 21.61
CA PRO A 115 -5.28 0.68 22.82
C PRO A 115 -6.01 2.03 22.71
#